data_AF-A0A399YW09-F1
#
_entry.id   AF-A0A399YW09-F1
#
_cell.length_a   1.000
_cell.length_b   1.000
_cell.length_c   1.000
_cell.angle_alpha   90.00
_cell.angle_beta   90.00
_cell.angle_gamma   90.00
#
_symmetry.space_group_name_H-M   'P 1'
#
loop_
_entity.id
_entity.type
_entity.pdbx_description
1 polymer ?
#
loop_
_entity_poly.entity_id
_entity_poly.type
_entity_poly.pdbx_seq_one_letter_code
_entity_poly.pdbx_strand_id
1 'polypeptide(L)'
;SLRQDYAPLDIVIPDQLFDRTRHREPEYTFFGGGLVAHVSFADPFCLNLNAILYQAARTVGATAHNGGTLVVIEGPAFSTKAESRINRQLGCDLVGMTAIPEAKLAREAEMGYAAIAMVTDYDAWHETHDVVTADMVVQNLLKNAETGKQILRAALPIADAQLHDCVCLHALENAIVTNPAVIPPATRAKLDLLVGKYLPLT
;
A
#
# COMPACT_ATOMS: atom_id res chain seq x y z
N SER A 1 -1.36 -12.75 -8.73
CA SER A 1 -0.51 -13.47 -7.77
C SER A 1 0.76 -13.92 -8.46
N LEU A 2 1.91 -13.74 -7.82
CA LEU A 2 3.19 -14.25 -8.28
C LEU A 2 3.58 -15.55 -7.56
N ARG A 3 2.63 -16.24 -6.92
CA ARG A 3 2.84 -17.46 -6.14
C ARG A 3 1.77 -18.50 -6.40
N GLN A 4 2.13 -19.78 -6.32
CA GLN A 4 1.17 -20.87 -6.56
C GLN A 4 0.16 -21.01 -5.41
N ASP A 5 0.60 -20.76 -4.18
CA ASP A 5 -0.18 -20.90 -2.95
C ASP A 5 -1.08 -19.70 -2.64
N TYR A 6 -0.95 -18.60 -3.39
CA TYR A 6 -1.85 -17.44 -3.32
C TYR A 6 -2.84 -17.53 -4.48
N ALA A 7 -3.94 -18.25 -4.28
CA ALA A 7 -4.88 -18.59 -5.32
C ALA A 7 -5.88 -17.45 -5.61
N PRO A 8 -6.48 -17.39 -6.81
CA PRO A 8 -7.60 -16.49 -7.07
C PRO A 8 -8.69 -16.62 -6.00
N LEU A 9 -9.20 -15.47 -5.55
CA LEU A 9 -10.12 -15.29 -4.42
C LEU A 9 -9.48 -15.35 -3.02
N ASP A 10 -8.20 -15.67 -2.90
CA ASP A 10 -7.48 -15.50 -1.63
C ASP A 10 -7.24 -14.03 -1.33
N ILE A 11 -7.17 -13.74 -0.03
CA ILE A 11 -6.79 -12.44 0.52
C ILE A 11 -5.33 -12.50 0.97
N VAL A 12 -4.55 -11.49 0.64
CA VAL A 12 -3.20 -11.32 1.15
C VAL A 12 -3.09 -9.96 1.80
N ILE A 13 -2.53 -9.91 3.00
CA ILE A 13 -2.21 -8.66 3.70
C ILE A 13 -0.70 -8.45 3.56
N PRO A 14 -0.21 -7.77 2.50
CA PRO A 14 1.21 -7.58 2.29
C PRO A 14 1.82 -6.68 3.36
N ASP A 15 3.08 -6.93 3.66
CA ASP A 15 3.90 -6.15 4.60
C ASP A 15 5.07 -5.45 3.92
N GLN A 16 5.30 -5.72 2.63
CA GLN A 16 6.37 -5.10 1.85
C GLN A 16 5.93 -4.65 0.46
N LEU A 17 6.66 -3.67 -0.09
CA LEU A 17 6.44 -3.11 -1.42
C LEU A 17 7.74 -3.19 -2.24
N PHE A 18 7.61 -3.47 -3.54
CA PHE A 18 8.71 -3.32 -4.49
C PHE A 18 8.31 -2.37 -5.60
N ASP A 19 9.05 -1.28 -5.75
CA ASP A 19 8.63 -0.16 -6.58
C ASP A 19 9.23 -0.22 -7.97
N ARG A 20 8.38 -0.39 -8.99
CA ARG A 20 8.75 -0.37 -10.40
C ARG A 20 7.99 0.73 -11.17
N THR A 21 7.44 1.71 -10.46
CA THR A 21 6.73 2.85 -11.04
C THR A 21 7.73 3.86 -11.65
N ARG A 22 7.29 4.67 -12.62
CA ARG A 22 8.16 5.58 -13.39
C ARG A 22 7.60 6.97 -13.62
N HIS A 23 6.29 7.15 -13.73
CA HIS A 23 5.70 8.42 -14.19
C HIS A 23 4.61 8.92 -13.25
N ARG A 24 4.96 9.08 -11.96
CA ARG A 24 4.04 9.53 -10.90
C ARG A 24 4.44 10.86 -10.27
N GLU A 25 5.37 11.57 -10.91
CA GLU A 25 5.68 12.95 -10.54
C GLU A 25 4.63 13.90 -11.12
N PRO A 26 4.21 14.94 -10.37
CA PRO A 26 4.74 15.36 -9.07
C PRO A 26 4.08 14.67 -7.85
N GLU A 27 3.14 13.75 -8.04
CA GLU A 27 2.32 13.14 -6.96
C GLU A 27 3.07 12.14 -6.05
N TYR A 28 4.40 12.11 -6.07
CA TYR A 28 5.19 11.11 -5.34
C TYR A 28 5.52 11.48 -3.90
N THR A 29 5.42 12.77 -3.58
CA THR A 29 5.68 13.35 -2.27
C THR A 29 4.91 14.67 -2.15
N PHE A 30 4.49 15.03 -0.94
CA PHE A 30 3.96 16.36 -0.63
C PHE A 30 5.08 17.41 -0.52
N PHE A 31 6.32 16.97 -0.27
CA PHE A 31 7.45 17.83 0.04
C PHE A 31 8.16 18.37 -1.21
N GLY A 32 8.91 19.46 -1.04
CA GLY A 32 9.48 20.25 -2.12
C GLY A 32 9.28 21.75 -1.87
N GLY A 33 9.61 22.59 -2.85
CA GLY A 33 9.35 24.03 -2.76
C GLY A 33 9.99 24.72 -1.54
N GLY A 34 11.15 24.22 -1.07
CA GLY A 34 11.84 24.76 0.10
C GLY A 34 11.46 24.13 1.45
N LEU A 35 10.70 23.03 1.46
CA LEU A 35 10.48 22.19 2.65
C LEU A 35 10.80 20.73 2.30
N VAL A 36 11.83 20.16 2.91
CA VAL A 36 12.32 18.79 2.67
C VAL A 36 12.09 17.93 3.89
N ALA A 37 11.50 16.74 3.68
CA ALA A 37 11.37 15.71 4.69
C ALA A 37 11.74 14.33 4.11
N HIS A 38 12.31 13.46 4.95
CA HIS A 38 12.66 12.09 4.60
C HIS A 38 12.07 11.12 5.63
N VAL A 39 10.85 10.65 5.37
CA VAL A 39 10.19 9.66 6.24
C VAL A 39 10.85 8.29 6.12
N SER A 40 10.96 7.57 7.23
CA SER A 40 11.34 6.16 7.19
C SER A 40 10.27 5.36 6.46
N PHE A 41 10.69 4.52 5.52
CA PHE A 41 9.80 3.71 4.67
C PHE A 41 10.26 2.24 4.56
N ALA A 42 11.11 1.80 5.50
CA ALA A 42 11.58 0.41 5.55
C ALA A 42 10.43 -0.59 5.69
N ASP A 43 9.45 -0.24 6.55
CA ASP A 43 8.17 -0.95 6.68
C ASP A 43 7.08 -0.04 6.10
N PRO A 44 6.59 -0.27 4.87
CA PRO A 44 5.69 0.67 4.19
C PRO A 44 4.25 0.62 4.74
N PHE A 45 3.86 -0.48 5.37
CA PHE A 45 2.53 -0.68 5.94
C PHE A 45 2.53 -0.57 7.47
N CYS A 46 1.36 -0.27 8.04
CA CYS A 46 1.11 -0.28 9.47
C CYS A 46 0.91 -1.72 9.94
N LEU A 47 1.89 -2.27 10.67
CA LEU A 47 1.85 -3.66 11.14
C LEU A 47 0.66 -3.95 12.09
N ASN A 48 0.26 -2.97 12.91
CA ASN A 48 -0.92 -3.09 13.77
C ASN A 48 -2.21 -3.23 12.94
N LEU A 49 -2.35 -2.39 11.90
CA LEU A 49 -3.51 -2.45 11.02
C LEU A 49 -3.50 -3.73 10.17
N ASN A 50 -2.33 -4.18 9.70
CA ASN A 50 -2.17 -5.47 9.02
C ASN A 50 -2.63 -6.63 9.90
N ALA A 51 -2.24 -6.66 11.17
CA ALA A 51 -2.66 -7.69 12.11
C ALA A 51 -4.20 -7.71 12.29
N ILE A 52 -4.81 -6.53 12.44
CA ILE A 52 -6.27 -6.39 12.55
C ILE A 52 -6.97 -6.90 11.30
N LEU A 53 -6.52 -6.49 10.11
CA LEU A 53 -7.09 -6.90 8.83
C LEU A 53 -6.94 -8.41 8.61
N TYR A 54 -5.79 -8.99 8.96
CA TYR A 54 -5.56 -10.42 8.84
C TYR A 54 -6.51 -11.22 9.73
N GLN A 55 -6.70 -10.81 11.00
CA GLN A 55 -7.66 -11.49 11.88
C GLN A 55 -9.10 -11.32 11.38
N ALA A 56 -9.48 -10.12 10.95
CA ALA A 56 -10.80 -9.87 10.39
C ALA A 56 -11.09 -10.74 9.15
N ALA A 57 -10.10 -10.92 8.27
CA ALA A 57 -10.19 -11.81 7.11
C ALA A 57 -10.48 -13.26 7.53
N ARG A 58 -9.80 -13.76 8.56
CA ARG A 58 -10.06 -15.10 9.09
C ARG A 58 -11.43 -15.20 9.75
N THR A 59 -11.88 -14.18 10.47
CA THR A 59 -13.20 -14.15 11.12
C THR A 59 -14.34 -14.25 10.11
N VAL A 60 -14.22 -13.62 8.95
CA VAL A 60 -15.25 -13.71 7.89
C VAL A 60 -15.12 -14.98 7.04
N GLY A 61 -14.18 -15.89 7.38
CA GLY A 61 -13.99 -17.17 6.70
C GLY A 61 -13.21 -17.09 5.38
N ALA A 62 -12.53 -15.98 5.11
CA ALA A 62 -11.68 -15.88 3.93
C ALA A 62 -10.38 -16.70 4.10
N THR A 63 -9.91 -17.32 3.01
CA THR A 63 -8.53 -17.81 2.94
C THR A 63 -7.61 -16.59 2.90
N ALA A 64 -6.85 -16.39 3.97
CA ALA A 64 -6.02 -15.21 4.15
C ALA A 64 -4.57 -15.57 4.40
N HIS A 65 -3.67 -14.84 3.76
CA HIS A 65 -2.22 -14.93 3.91
C HIS A 65 -1.69 -13.65 4.58
N ASN A 66 -0.77 -13.81 5.54
CA ASN A 66 -0.16 -12.69 6.25
C ASN A 66 1.28 -12.48 5.77
N GLY A 67 1.59 -11.27 5.35
CA GLY A 67 2.87 -10.91 4.76
C GLY A 67 2.93 -11.18 3.25
N GLY A 68 3.94 -10.57 2.64
CA GLY A 68 4.22 -10.67 1.22
C GLY A 68 4.65 -9.33 0.62
N THR A 69 5.50 -9.42 -0.39
CA THR A 69 6.02 -8.29 -1.16
C THR A 69 5.14 -8.05 -2.38
N LEU A 70 4.46 -6.90 -2.39
CA LEU A 70 3.68 -6.43 -3.53
C LEU A 70 4.57 -5.58 -4.46
N VAL A 71 4.89 -6.10 -5.65
CA VAL A 71 5.52 -5.27 -6.69
C VAL A 71 4.47 -4.36 -7.33
N VAL A 72 4.77 -3.06 -7.36
CA VAL A 72 3.92 -2.05 -7.99
C VAL A 72 4.54 -1.64 -9.31
N ILE A 73 3.89 -2.00 -10.41
CA ILE A 73 4.29 -1.63 -11.78
C ILE A 73 3.54 -0.38 -12.26
N GLU A 74 4.00 0.20 -13.36
CA GLU A 74 3.36 1.39 -13.93
C GLU A 74 1.98 1.11 -14.53
N GLY A 75 1.84 0.02 -15.28
CA GLY A 75 0.66 -0.19 -16.13
C GLY A 75 0.63 0.76 -17.34
N PRO A 76 -0.50 0.81 -18.10
CA PRO A 76 -1.73 0.05 -17.90
C PRO A 76 -1.65 -1.39 -18.43
N ALA A 77 -0.62 -1.72 -19.22
CA ALA A 77 -0.43 -3.08 -19.69
C ALA A 77 -0.04 -4.02 -18.54
N PHE A 78 -0.55 -5.26 -18.58
CA PHE A 78 -0.07 -6.32 -17.71
C PHE A 78 1.38 -6.70 -18.04
N SER A 79 2.04 -7.35 -17.08
CA SER A 79 3.40 -7.83 -17.23
C SER A 79 3.54 -8.80 -18.40
N THR A 80 4.65 -8.72 -19.11
CA THR A 80 5.08 -9.83 -19.97
C THR A 80 5.43 -11.07 -19.12
N LYS A 81 5.46 -12.26 -19.75
CA LYS A 81 5.90 -13.51 -19.08
C LYS A 81 7.31 -13.37 -18.49
N ALA A 82 8.20 -12.63 -19.17
CA ALA A 82 9.56 -12.35 -18.69
C ALA A 82 9.56 -11.48 -17.43
N GLU A 83 8.80 -10.38 -17.41
CA GLU A 83 8.70 -9.51 -16.25
C GLU A 83 8.10 -10.23 -15.04
N SER A 84 7.04 -11.03 -15.26
CA SER A 84 6.42 -11.83 -14.21
C SER A 84 7.41 -12.83 -13.58
N ARG A 85 8.21 -13.51 -14.41
CA ARG A 85 9.27 -14.42 -13.94
C ARG A 85 10.38 -13.71 -13.18
N ILE A 86 10.82 -12.54 -13.64
CA ILE A 86 11.83 -11.74 -12.94
C ILE A 86 11.31 -11.27 -11.58
N ASN A 87 10.08 -10.76 -11.50
CA ASN A 87 9.48 -10.35 -10.23
C ASN A 87 9.44 -11.52 -9.23
N ARG A 88 9.11 -12.73 -9.69
CA ARG A 88 9.19 -13.95 -8.86
C ARG A 88 10.61 -14.26 -8.39
N GLN A 89 11.61 -14.15 -9.27
CA GLN A 89 13.01 -14.37 -8.90
C GLN A 89 13.53 -13.34 -7.89
N LEU A 90 12.99 -12.13 -7.92
CA LEU A 90 13.26 -11.09 -6.92
C LEU A 90 12.52 -11.32 -5.60
N GLY A 91 11.73 -12.39 -5.48
CA GLY A 91 10.99 -12.73 -4.27
C GLY A 91 9.69 -11.95 -4.09
N CYS A 92 9.16 -11.32 -5.15
CA CYS A 92 7.84 -10.68 -5.08
C CYS A 92 6.72 -11.73 -5.09
N ASP A 93 5.72 -11.52 -4.24
CA ASP A 93 4.60 -12.46 -4.03
C ASP A 93 3.33 -12.04 -4.79
N LEU A 94 3.17 -10.73 -5.00
CA LEU A 94 2.01 -10.12 -5.64
C LEU A 94 2.44 -9.05 -6.65
N VAL A 95 1.58 -8.75 -7.60
CA VAL A 95 1.75 -7.63 -8.53
C VAL A 95 0.49 -6.76 -8.52
N GLY A 96 0.67 -5.45 -8.56
CA GLY A 96 -0.38 -4.45 -8.63
C GLY A 96 0.14 -3.15 -9.25
N MET A 97 -0.69 -2.11 -9.24
CA MET A 97 -0.40 -0.84 -9.94
C MET A 97 -0.70 0.42 -9.10
N THR A 98 -1.17 0.30 -7.85
CA THR A 98 -1.76 1.45 -7.14
C THR A 98 -1.12 1.79 -5.79
N ALA A 99 -0.54 0.83 -5.08
CA ALA A 99 -0.06 1.03 -3.71
C ALA A 99 1.13 2.01 -3.57
N ILE A 100 1.81 2.33 -4.67
CA ILE A 100 2.77 3.44 -4.76
C ILE A 100 2.21 4.47 -5.73
N PRO A 101 2.17 5.79 -5.41
CA PRO A 101 2.77 6.43 -4.26
C PRO A 101 1.84 6.48 -3.04
N GLU A 102 0.66 5.85 -3.09
CA GLU A 102 -0.35 5.91 -2.03
C GLU A 102 0.24 5.63 -0.64
N ALA A 103 1.03 4.56 -0.48
CA ALA A 103 1.69 4.23 0.77
C ALA A 103 2.72 5.28 1.21
N LYS A 104 3.46 5.88 0.28
CA LYS A 104 4.46 6.93 0.55
C LYS A 104 3.76 8.19 1.05
N LEU A 105 2.71 8.63 0.36
CA LEU A 105 1.91 9.79 0.75
C LEU A 105 1.20 9.56 2.09
N ALA A 106 0.66 8.37 2.33
CA ALA A 106 0.05 8.05 3.62
C ALA A 106 1.08 8.09 4.76
N ARG A 107 2.32 7.65 4.51
CA ARG A 107 3.42 7.77 5.48
C ARG A 107 3.78 9.24 5.74
N GLU A 108 3.89 10.05 4.69
CA GLU A 108 4.14 11.49 4.80
C GLU A 108 3.00 12.24 5.49
N ALA A 109 1.77 11.77 5.38
CA ALA A 109 0.61 12.30 6.08
C ALA A 109 0.40 11.71 7.49
N GLU A 110 1.33 10.86 7.95
CA GLU A 110 1.27 10.19 9.25
C GLU A 110 -0.04 9.41 9.48
N MET A 111 -0.47 8.72 8.43
CA MET A 111 -1.66 7.87 8.44
C MET A 111 -1.25 6.39 8.52
N GLY A 112 -2.00 5.61 9.31
CA GLY A 112 -1.90 4.16 9.27
C GLY A 112 -2.38 3.63 7.91
N TYR A 113 -1.47 3.07 7.12
CA TYR A 113 -1.76 2.52 5.79
C TYR A 113 -1.59 1.00 5.77
N ALA A 114 -2.56 0.30 5.21
CA ALA A 114 -2.53 -1.16 5.00
C ALA A 114 -3.25 -1.49 3.70
N ALA A 115 -2.90 -2.61 3.07
CA ALA A 115 -3.57 -3.09 1.87
C ALA A 115 -4.26 -4.43 2.13
N ILE A 116 -5.47 -4.58 1.59
CA ILE A 116 -6.14 -5.88 1.42
C ILE A 116 -5.93 -6.27 -0.05
N ALA A 117 -4.86 -7.01 -0.34
CA ALA A 117 -4.58 -7.45 -1.69
C ALA A 117 -5.44 -8.67 -2.02
N MET A 118 -6.34 -8.51 -2.99
CA MET A 118 -7.30 -9.53 -3.37
C MET A 118 -6.84 -10.21 -4.65
N VAL A 119 -6.51 -11.50 -4.60
CA VAL A 119 -5.96 -12.20 -5.76
C VAL A 119 -7.06 -12.43 -6.80
N THR A 120 -6.86 -11.94 -8.03
CA THR A 120 -7.78 -12.13 -9.15
C THR A 120 -7.36 -13.26 -10.09
N ASP A 121 -6.05 -13.42 -10.26
CA ASP A 121 -5.41 -14.34 -11.20
C ASP A 121 -3.91 -14.55 -10.83
N TYR A 122 -3.19 -15.35 -11.61
CA TYR A 122 -1.78 -15.67 -11.36
C TYR A 122 -0.78 -14.84 -12.20
N ASP A 123 -1.16 -13.70 -12.77
CA ASP A 123 -0.29 -12.94 -13.69
C ASP A 123 0.26 -13.83 -14.83
N ALA A 124 1.15 -13.28 -15.67
CA ALA A 124 1.59 -13.93 -16.90
C ALA A 124 2.49 -15.18 -16.72
N TRP A 125 2.97 -15.49 -15.51
CA TRP A 125 3.91 -16.61 -15.30
C TRP A 125 3.24 -17.99 -15.35
N HIS A 126 1.95 -18.08 -15.02
CA HIS A 126 1.26 -19.36 -14.88
C HIS A 126 0.74 -19.87 -16.22
N GLU A 127 0.79 -21.18 -16.46
CA GLU A 127 0.41 -21.79 -17.74
C GLU A 127 -1.06 -21.58 -18.09
N THR A 128 -1.92 -21.45 -17.07
CA THR A 128 -3.34 -21.13 -17.27
C THR A 128 -3.60 -19.65 -17.53
N HIS A 129 -2.57 -18.78 -17.56
CA HIS A 129 -2.76 -17.35 -17.82
C HIS A 129 -3.43 -17.08 -19.16
N ASP A 130 -3.11 -17.87 -20.20
CA ASP A 130 -3.72 -17.73 -21.53
C ASP A 130 -5.23 -18.12 -21.54
N VAL A 131 -5.75 -18.67 -20.43
CA VAL A 131 -7.17 -18.95 -20.19
C VAL A 131 -7.84 -17.84 -19.35
N VAL A 132 -7.06 -16.96 -18.71
CA VAL A 132 -7.57 -15.85 -17.90
C VAL A 132 -8.08 -14.75 -18.83
N THR A 133 -9.40 -14.62 -18.93
CA THR A 133 -10.04 -13.54 -19.67
C THR A 133 -10.28 -12.31 -18.79
N ALA A 134 -10.44 -11.14 -19.40
CA ALA A 134 -10.83 -9.92 -18.67
C ALA A 134 -12.13 -10.12 -17.87
N ASP A 135 -13.09 -10.87 -18.42
CA ASP A 135 -14.36 -11.18 -17.74
C ASP A 135 -14.14 -12.02 -16.47
N MET A 136 -13.26 -13.02 -16.50
CA MET A 136 -12.92 -13.82 -15.32
C MET A 136 -12.28 -12.96 -14.22
N VAL A 137 -11.38 -12.04 -14.60
CA VAL A 137 -10.76 -11.09 -13.66
C VAL A 137 -11.82 -10.21 -13.03
N VAL A 138 -12.76 -9.67 -13.81
CA VAL A 138 -13.86 -8.83 -13.32
C VAL A 138 -14.78 -9.60 -12.38
N GLN A 139 -15.13 -10.86 -12.71
CA GLN A 139 -15.96 -11.70 -11.83
C GLN A 139 -15.29 -11.99 -10.49
N ASN A 140 -13.99 -12.31 -10.51
CA ASN A 140 -13.23 -12.51 -9.29
C ASN A 140 -13.11 -11.21 -8.48
N LEU A 141 -12.91 -10.08 -9.15
CA LEU A 141 -12.88 -8.75 -8.54
C LEU A 141 -14.18 -8.43 -7.81
N LEU A 142 -15.35 -8.71 -8.40
CA LEU A 142 -16.65 -8.47 -7.76
C LEU A 142 -16.86 -9.32 -6.52
N LYS A 143 -16.48 -10.62 -6.57
CA LYS A 143 -16.53 -11.51 -5.40
C LYS A 143 -15.59 -11.02 -4.29
N ASN A 144 -14.36 -10.70 -4.68
CA ASN A 144 -13.34 -10.16 -3.79
C ASN A 144 -13.79 -8.85 -3.13
N ALA A 145 -14.44 -7.96 -3.88
CA ALA A 145 -14.95 -6.70 -3.35
C ALA A 145 -15.98 -6.92 -2.23
N GLU A 146 -16.84 -7.93 -2.34
CA GLU A 146 -17.79 -8.24 -1.27
C GLU A 146 -17.09 -8.80 -0.03
N THR A 147 -16.13 -9.72 -0.21
CA THR A 147 -15.28 -10.20 0.90
C THR A 147 -14.53 -9.03 1.55
N GLY A 148 -13.94 -8.13 0.77
CA GLY A 148 -13.25 -6.94 1.28
C GLY A 148 -14.14 -6.05 2.15
N LYS A 149 -15.40 -5.83 1.75
CA LYS A 149 -16.37 -5.09 2.58
C LYS A 149 -16.65 -5.81 3.91
N GLN A 150 -16.77 -7.13 3.90
CA GLN A 150 -16.99 -7.92 5.12
C GLN A 150 -15.78 -7.80 6.06
N ILE A 151 -14.57 -7.89 5.51
CA ILE A 151 -13.32 -7.69 6.26
C ILE A 151 -13.30 -6.31 6.90
N LEU A 152 -13.59 -5.25 6.13
CA LEU A 152 -13.63 -3.89 6.65
C LEU A 152 -14.66 -3.73 7.77
N ARG A 153 -15.87 -4.28 7.61
CA ARG A 153 -16.90 -4.24 8.68
C ARG A 153 -16.44 -4.91 9.97
N ALA A 154 -15.70 -6.02 9.87
CA ALA A 154 -15.16 -6.72 11.04
C ALA A 154 -13.94 -6.00 11.64
N ALA A 155 -13.10 -5.39 10.81
CA ALA A 155 -11.86 -4.73 11.23
C ALA A 155 -12.08 -3.35 11.86
N LEU A 156 -13.01 -2.55 11.34
CA LEU A 156 -13.18 -1.14 11.72
C LEU A 156 -13.41 -0.93 13.23
N PRO A 157 -14.30 -1.69 13.92
CA PRO A 157 -14.48 -1.52 15.37
C PRO A 157 -13.21 -1.85 16.18
N ILE A 158 -12.39 -2.79 15.70
CA ILE A 158 -11.15 -3.20 16.35
C ILE A 158 -10.08 -2.12 16.12
N ALA A 159 -9.98 -1.62 14.89
CA ALA A 159 -9.09 -0.52 14.53
C ALA A 159 -9.38 0.74 15.34
N ASP A 160 -10.66 1.13 15.45
CA ASP A 160 -11.08 2.29 16.24
C ASP A 160 -10.67 2.18 17.71
N ALA A 161 -10.74 0.97 18.29
CA ALA A 161 -10.40 0.76 19.69
C ALA A 161 -8.88 0.60 19.96
N GLN A 162 -8.07 0.25 18.96
CA GLN A 162 -6.67 -0.16 19.15
C GLN A 162 -5.64 0.76 18.49
N LEU A 163 -6.01 1.55 17.47
CA LEU A 163 -5.06 2.37 16.68
C LEU A 163 -4.92 3.80 17.21
N HIS A 164 -4.63 3.96 18.50
CA HIS A 164 -4.40 5.27 19.11
C HIS A 164 -2.92 5.63 19.28
N ASP A 165 -2.03 4.63 19.32
CA ASP A 165 -0.60 4.83 19.57
C ASP A 165 0.26 3.99 18.59
N CYS A 166 0.17 4.34 17.31
CA CYS A 166 0.95 3.70 16.25
C CYS A 166 2.13 4.58 15.87
N VAL A 167 3.31 3.97 15.70
CA VAL A 167 4.54 4.64 15.19
C VAL A 167 4.28 5.37 13.86
N CYS A 168 3.36 4.85 13.04
CA CYS A 168 2.94 5.45 11.79
C CYS A 168 2.36 6.87 11.93
N LEU A 169 1.81 7.23 13.09
CA LEU A 169 1.19 8.54 13.38
C LEU A 169 2.23 9.63 13.74
N HIS A 170 3.50 9.25 13.82
CA HIS A 170 4.63 10.11 14.22
C HIS A 170 5.78 10.08 13.19
N ALA A 171 5.51 9.62 11.96
CA ALA A 171 6.53 9.43 10.94
C ALA A 171 7.28 10.70 10.53
N LEU A 172 6.70 11.89 10.73
CA LEU A 172 7.33 13.18 10.41
C LEU A 172 8.18 13.77 11.54
N GLU A 173 8.01 13.30 12.78
CA GLU A 173 8.61 13.92 13.98
C GLU A 173 10.12 14.18 13.84
N ASN A 174 10.84 13.24 13.23
CA ASN A 174 12.29 13.33 13.02
C ASN A 174 12.66 13.30 11.52
N ALA A 175 11.71 13.55 10.63
CA ALA A 175 11.91 13.47 9.18
C ALA A 175 12.18 14.82 8.52
N ILE A 176 11.75 15.92 9.13
CA ILE A 176 11.90 17.28 8.56
C ILE A 176 13.35 17.72 8.68
N VAL A 177 14.00 17.99 7.54
CA VAL A 177 15.42 18.36 7.48
C VAL A 177 15.62 19.86 7.37
N THR A 178 14.67 20.56 6.74
CA THR A 178 14.81 22.00 6.48
C THR A 178 14.73 22.81 7.76
N ASN A 179 15.67 23.74 7.95
CA ASN A 179 15.61 24.72 9.03
C ASN A 179 14.28 25.52 8.95
N PRO A 180 13.45 25.52 10.00
CA PRO A 180 12.15 26.22 10.00
C PRO A 180 12.23 27.69 9.62
N ALA A 181 13.33 28.38 9.94
CA ALA A 181 13.51 29.81 9.68
C ALA A 181 13.64 30.17 8.18
N VAL A 182 13.94 29.21 7.32
CA VAL A 182 14.15 29.45 5.87
C VAL A 182 13.05 28.84 5.00
N ILE A 183 12.04 28.22 5.61
CA ILE A 183 10.91 27.63 4.88
C ILE A 183 10.07 28.77 4.28
N PRO A 184 9.80 28.76 2.95
CA PRO A 184 8.97 29.77 2.33
C PRO A 184 7.55 29.80 2.96
N PRO A 185 7.01 30.99 3.30
CA PRO A 185 5.68 31.08 3.93
C PRO A 185 4.56 30.41 3.14
N ALA A 186 4.60 30.51 1.80
CA ALA A 186 3.63 29.86 0.92
C ALA A 186 3.69 28.32 1.01
N THR A 187 4.89 27.75 1.07
CA THR A 187 5.10 26.30 1.22
C THR A 187 4.62 25.83 2.58
N ARG A 188 4.93 26.60 3.63
CA ARG A 188 4.46 26.32 4.99
C ARG A 188 2.94 26.30 5.09
N ALA A 189 2.28 27.31 4.54
CA ALA A 189 0.82 27.39 4.51
C ALA A 189 0.19 26.24 3.70
N LYS A 190 0.81 25.86 2.57
CA LYS A 190 0.35 24.73 1.75
C LYS A 190 0.41 23.39 2.50
N LEU A 191 1.44 23.18 3.33
CA LEU A 191 1.72 21.91 4.02
C LEU A 191 1.27 21.90 5.49
N ASP A 192 0.59 22.95 5.95
CA ASP A 192 0.22 23.14 7.36
C ASP A 192 -0.54 21.95 7.95
N LEU A 193 -1.43 21.32 7.17
CA LEU A 193 -2.17 20.12 7.61
C LEU A 193 -1.27 18.93 7.96
N LEU A 194 -0.08 18.84 7.36
CA LEU A 194 0.86 17.73 7.56
C LEU A 194 1.90 18.08 8.62
N VAL A 195 2.46 19.30 8.55
CA VAL A 195 3.62 19.68 9.38
C VAL A 195 3.28 20.64 10.52
N GLY A 196 2.05 21.16 10.60
CA GLY A 196 1.67 22.23 11.52
C GLY A 196 1.94 21.90 13.00
N LYS A 197 1.78 20.64 13.41
CA LYS A 197 2.13 20.19 14.77
C LYS A 197 3.63 20.27 15.08
N TYR A 198 4.50 20.21 14.07
CA TYR A 198 5.96 20.30 14.21
C TYR A 198 6.49 21.70 13.88
N LEU A 199 5.76 22.45 13.05
CA LEU A 199 6.13 23.78 12.56
C LEU A 199 4.96 24.77 12.76
N PRO A 200 4.56 25.09 14.01
CA PRO A 200 3.37 25.88 14.29
C PRO A 200 3.49 27.31 13.77
N LEU A 201 2.52 27.76 12.96
CA LEU A 201 2.49 29.12 12.41
C LEU A 201 2.64 30.15 13.55
N THR A 202 3.70 30.96 13.46
CA THR A 202 4.00 32.08 14.36
C THR A 202 3.27 33.33 13.92
#